data_AF-A0A098BTV6-F1
#
_entry.id   AF-A0A098BTV6-F1
#
_cell.length_a   1.000
_cell.length_b   1.000
_cell.length_c   1.000
_cell.angle_alpha   90.00
_cell.angle_beta   90.00
_cell.angle_gamma   90.00
#
_symmetry.space_group_name_H-M   'P 1'
#
loop_
_entity.id
_entity.type
_entity.pdbx_description
1 polymer ?
#
loop_
_entity_poly.entity_id
_entity_poly.type
_entity_poly.pdbx_seq_one_letter_code
_entity_poly.pdbx_strand_id
1 'polypeptide(L)'
;MRFESVRLRASKTLAAVALSLGLVTSCGDTPPGPAPTTGVPASSPAPVTATTAGSTPVPNTSSTTATGDTAPPTDASFPGENLTPEEAGELQRAVDEGSRPWRLDPSLVAQAFVADRFGWSDTEARTADPHTVEVTDRTDGSIVVLQLRQPVREGADGIWVVTGGVRID
;
A
#
# COMPACT_ATOMS: atom_id res chain seq x y z
N MET A 1 -14.07 -3.34 -42.05
CA MET A 1 -13.29 -3.81 -40.88
C MET A 1 -14.18 -4.74 -40.09
N ARG A 2 -13.87 -6.04 -40.06
CA ARG A 2 -14.68 -7.10 -39.40
C ARG A 2 -14.05 -7.42 -38.05
N PHE A 3 -14.87 -7.39 -37.00
CA PHE A 3 -14.55 -7.87 -35.66
C PHE A 3 -14.27 -9.37 -35.72
N GLU A 4 -13.04 -9.79 -35.43
CA GLU A 4 -12.70 -11.19 -35.27
C GLU A 4 -12.98 -11.62 -33.82
N SER A 5 -13.99 -12.48 -33.68
CA SER A 5 -14.44 -13.06 -32.43
C SER A 5 -13.37 -13.99 -31.85
N VAL A 6 -12.84 -13.67 -30.68
CA VAL A 6 -12.05 -14.62 -29.89
C VAL A 6 -12.99 -15.73 -29.42
N ARG A 7 -12.83 -16.89 -30.05
CA ARG A 7 -13.55 -18.13 -29.74
C ARG A 7 -13.23 -18.58 -28.31
N LEU A 8 -14.26 -18.50 -27.47
CA LEU A 8 -14.36 -19.18 -26.18
C LEU A 8 -13.99 -20.67 -26.36
N ARG A 9 -12.84 -21.10 -25.83
CA ARG A 9 -12.55 -22.53 -25.68
C ARG A 9 -12.96 -22.97 -24.29
N ALA A 10 -14.10 -23.66 -24.28
CA ALA A 10 -14.63 -24.44 -23.18
C ALA A 10 -13.56 -25.37 -22.58
N SER A 11 -13.40 -25.31 -21.27
CA SER A 11 -12.70 -26.33 -20.49
C SER A 11 -13.64 -26.84 -19.40
N LYS A 12 -14.29 -27.96 -19.75
CA LYS A 12 -15.00 -28.92 -18.90
C LYS A 12 -13.93 -29.54 -18.00
N THR A 13 -14.01 -29.52 -16.68
CA THR A 13 -14.70 -30.49 -15.81
C THR A 13 -14.14 -30.20 -14.41
N LEU A 14 -14.92 -30.14 -13.34
CA LEU A 14 -14.45 -30.51 -12.01
C LEU A 14 -15.65 -30.86 -11.12
N ALA A 15 -15.42 -31.90 -10.32
CA ALA A 15 -16.39 -32.78 -9.73
C ALA A 15 -17.19 -32.18 -8.57
N ALA A 16 -18.38 -32.76 -8.36
CA ALA A 16 -19.24 -32.53 -7.23
C ALA A 16 -18.56 -32.90 -5.90
N VAL A 17 -18.65 -32.01 -4.92
CA VAL A 17 -18.57 -32.35 -3.49
C VAL A 17 -19.74 -31.65 -2.80
N ALA A 18 -20.68 -32.47 -2.34
CA ALA A 18 -21.81 -32.09 -1.52
C ALA A 18 -21.57 -32.53 -0.08
N LEU A 19 -21.61 -31.62 0.90
CA LEU A 19 -21.79 -31.82 2.36
C LEU A 19 -21.78 -30.40 2.99
N SER A 20 -22.60 -29.92 3.92
CA SER A 20 -23.85 -30.31 4.59
C SER A 20 -24.34 -29.10 5.38
N LEU A 21 -25.64 -29.06 5.71
CA LEU A 21 -26.35 -28.04 6.48
C LEU A 21 -25.83 -27.82 7.91
N GLY A 22 -25.92 -26.57 8.39
CA GLY A 22 -25.91 -26.21 9.80
C GLY A 22 -26.69 -24.92 10.07
N LEU A 23 -28.00 -25.04 10.28
CA LEU A 23 -28.86 -23.96 10.80
C LEU A 23 -28.81 -24.00 12.32
N VAL A 24 -28.36 -22.93 12.97
CA VAL A 24 -28.64 -22.71 14.40
C VAL A 24 -29.34 -21.36 14.55
N THR A 25 -30.65 -21.45 14.68
CA THR A 25 -31.50 -20.40 15.21
C THR A 25 -31.26 -20.29 16.71
N SER A 26 -30.86 -19.11 17.19
CA SER A 26 -31.25 -18.69 18.53
C SER A 26 -31.48 -17.19 18.54
N CYS A 27 -32.71 -16.84 18.92
CA CYS A 27 -33.28 -15.52 18.99
C CYS A 27 -33.58 -15.21 20.47
N GLY A 28 -33.51 -13.94 20.84
CA GLY A 28 -34.07 -13.40 22.10
C GLY A 28 -33.03 -13.15 23.20
N ASP A 29 -33.21 -12.20 24.12
CA ASP A 29 -34.27 -11.22 24.36
C ASP A 29 -33.75 -10.22 25.44
N THR A 30 -34.42 -9.09 25.60
CA THR A 30 -33.97 -7.77 26.15
C THR A 30 -34.19 -7.64 27.71
N PRO A 31 -34.32 -6.45 28.36
CA PRO A 31 -33.46 -5.33 28.87
C PRO A 31 -33.44 -5.25 30.45
N PRO A 32 -33.37 -4.09 31.17
CA PRO A 32 -32.57 -2.85 31.12
C PRO A 32 -31.73 -2.60 32.42
N GLY A 33 -30.78 -1.65 32.40
CA GLY A 33 -30.16 -1.13 33.62
C GLY A 33 -29.80 0.37 33.49
N PRO A 34 -30.31 1.27 34.37
CA PRO A 34 -30.05 2.72 34.35
C PRO A 34 -28.67 2.98 35.01
N ALA A 35 -28.00 4.13 34.99
CA ALA A 35 -28.34 5.53 34.71
C ALA A 35 -27.00 6.30 34.48
N PRO A 36 -27.02 7.62 34.26
CA PRO A 36 -25.89 8.41 33.79
C PRO A 36 -24.93 8.79 34.91
N THR A 37 -23.62 8.82 34.62
CA THR A 37 -22.67 9.62 35.40
C THR A 37 -22.04 10.67 34.51
N THR A 38 -22.56 11.88 34.68
CA THR A 38 -21.90 13.16 34.42
C THR A 38 -20.44 13.11 34.86
N GLY A 39 -19.53 13.46 33.96
CA GLY A 39 -18.11 13.56 34.25
C GLY A 39 -17.36 14.30 33.15
N VAL A 40 -17.71 15.56 32.90
CA VAL A 40 -16.79 16.51 32.27
C VAL A 40 -15.99 17.16 33.40
N PRO A 41 -14.67 17.09 33.34
CA PRO A 41 -13.93 18.34 33.30
C PRO A 41 -13.03 18.43 32.07
N ALA A 42 -13.10 19.60 31.44
CA ALA A 42 -12.18 20.08 30.44
C ALA A 42 -10.77 20.20 31.02
N SER A 43 -9.77 19.76 30.27
CA SER A 43 -8.38 20.22 30.41
C SER A 43 -7.94 20.80 29.07
N SER A 44 -7.93 22.13 29.03
CA SER A 44 -7.37 22.93 27.94
C SER A 44 -5.83 22.89 27.95
N PRO A 45 -5.15 23.27 26.85
CA PRO A 45 -3.79 22.85 26.51
C PRO A 45 -2.70 23.61 27.26
N ALA A 46 -1.57 22.94 27.49
CA ALA A 46 -0.34 23.58 27.93
C ALA A 46 0.40 24.23 26.72
N PRO A 47 0.98 25.42 26.91
CA PRO A 47 1.61 26.20 25.85
C PRO A 47 2.95 25.65 25.39
N VAL A 48 3.21 25.89 24.10
CA VAL A 48 4.46 25.68 23.38
C VAL A 48 5.61 26.48 24.01
N THR A 49 6.75 25.81 24.23
CA THR A 49 8.02 26.49 24.48
C THR A 49 8.82 26.46 23.18
N ALA A 50 8.94 27.61 22.52
CA ALA A 50 9.90 27.83 21.46
C ALA A 50 11.29 28.02 22.06
N THR A 51 12.29 27.27 21.58
CA THR A 51 13.71 27.58 21.80
C THR A 51 14.47 27.59 20.47
N THR A 52 15.19 28.69 20.34
CA THR A 52 15.95 29.29 19.25
C THR A 52 17.08 28.46 18.63
N ALA A 53 17.32 28.81 17.36
CA ALA A 53 18.39 28.50 16.41
C ALA A 53 19.87 28.41 16.88
N GLY A 54 20.66 27.71 16.05
CA GLY A 54 22.13 27.79 15.91
C GLY A 54 22.80 26.43 16.17
N SER A 55 23.66 25.84 15.34
CA SER A 55 24.40 26.28 14.16
C SER A 55 24.83 25.06 13.34
N THR A 56 24.97 25.27 12.03
CA THR A 56 25.57 24.39 11.03
C THR A 56 27.04 24.05 11.32
N PRO A 57 27.46 22.81 11.03
CA PRO A 57 28.71 22.57 10.33
C PRO A 57 28.45 21.81 9.02
N VAL A 58 28.92 22.40 7.92
CA VAL A 58 28.97 21.81 6.58
C VAL A 58 30.01 20.69 6.53
N PRO A 59 29.66 19.44 6.16
CA PRO A 59 30.64 18.46 5.74
C PRO A 59 30.92 18.67 4.25
N ASN A 60 32.19 18.87 3.94
CA ASN A 60 32.71 19.06 2.60
C ASN A 60 32.27 17.94 1.65
N THR A 61 31.82 18.38 0.48
CA THR A 61 31.61 17.60 -0.73
C THR A 61 32.91 16.92 -1.16
N SER A 62 32.94 15.59 -1.10
CA SER A 62 33.78 14.77 -1.96
C SER A 62 32.86 13.78 -2.69
N SER A 63 32.28 14.26 -3.79
CA SER A 63 31.55 13.42 -4.74
C SER A 63 32.58 12.59 -5.51
N THR A 64 32.82 11.37 -5.06
CA THR A 64 33.51 10.36 -5.86
C THR A 64 32.55 9.90 -6.95
N THR A 65 32.95 10.17 -8.19
CA THR A 65 32.34 9.79 -9.47
C THR A 65 31.86 8.34 -9.49
N ALA A 66 30.55 8.13 -9.50
CA ALA A 66 29.95 6.89 -9.98
C ALA A 66 29.44 7.15 -11.41
N THR A 67 30.28 6.78 -12.38
CA THR A 67 29.87 6.60 -13.77
C THR A 67 28.92 5.41 -13.82
N GLY A 68 27.64 5.67 -13.65
CA GLY A 68 26.55 4.73 -13.90
C GLY A 68 25.63 5.38 -14.92
N ASP A 69 25.57 4.78 -16.10
CA ASP A 69 24.68 5.08 -17.22
C ASP A 69 23.26 5.41 -16.72
N THR A 70 23.00 6.70 -16.49
CA THR A 70 21.72 7.21 -16.00
C THR A 70 21.07 7.83 -17.21
N ALA A 71 20.17 7.09 -17.83
CA ALA A 71 19.16 7.69 -18.70
C ALA A 71 18.60 8.93 -17.97
N PRO A 72 18.44 10.08 -18.66
CA PRO A 72 17.95 11.29 -18.02
C PRO A 72 16.65 10.96 -17.29
N PRO A 73 16.41 11.53 -16.09
CA PRO A 73 15.10 11.41 -15.47
C PRO A 73 14.11 11.97 -16.48
N THR A 74 13.34 11.09 -17.13
CA THR A 74 12.10 11.52 -17.74
C THR A 74 11.33 12.19 -16.61
N ASP A 75 10.92 13.45 -16.77
CA ASP A 75 10.26 14.26 -15.72
C ASP A 75 9.05 13.58 -15.05
N ALA A 76 8.63 12.42 -15.54
CA ALA A 76 7.58 11.55 -15.01
C ALA A 76 8.04 10.50 -13.97
N SER A 77 9.33 10.34 -13.67
CA SER A 77 9.83 9.38 -12.67
C SER A 77 9.82 9.94 -11.25
N PHE A 78 9.53 9.11 -10.25
CA PHE A 78 9.44 9.51 -8.85
C PHE A 78 10.00 8.46 -7.86
N PRO A 79 10.47 8.88 -6.67
CA PRO A 79 11.03 7.96 -5.66
C PRO A 79 9.94 7.15 -4.93
N GLY A 80 10.28 5.98 -4.40
CA GLY A 80 9.36 5.17 -3.58
C GLY A 80 9.22 5.66 -2.13
N GLU A 81 9.02 4.71 -1.22
CA GLU A 81 8.87 4.95 0.23
C GLU A 81 10.20 5.13 0.96
N ASN A 82 11.32 4.69 0.36
CA ASN A 82 12.69 4.87 0.86
C ASN A 82 12.93 4.43 2.33
N LEU A 83 12.38 3.28 2.73
CA LEU A 83 12.58 2.72 4.07
C LEU A 83 14.01 2.23 4.30
N THR A 84 14.56 2.47 5.49
CA THR A 84 15.80 1.80 5.93
C THR A 84 15.55 0.32 6.22
N PRO A 85 16.61 -0.52 6.30
CA PRO A 85 16.46 -1.92 6.68
C PRO A 85 15.79 -2.12 8.05
N GLU A 86 16.10 -1.25 9.02
CA GLU A 86 15.52 -1.30 10.37
C GLU A 86 14.02 -0.97 10.34
N GLU A 87 13.63 0.10 9.64
CA GLU A 87 12.22 0.49 9.48
C GLU A 87 11.42 -0.59 8.75
N ALA A 88 12.01 -1.21 7.73
CA ALA A 88 11.39 -2.33 7.03
C ALA A 88 11.20 -3.54 7.96
N GLY A 89 12.18 -3.85 8.82
CA GLY A 89 12.08 -4.91 9.83
C GLY A 89 10.98 -4.64 10.85
N GLU A 90 10.85 -3.41 11.34
CA GLU A 90 9.77 -3.01 12.25
C GLU A 90 8.39 -3.10 11.57
N LEU A 91 8.29 -2.64 10.32
CA LEU A 91 7.06 -2.74 9.54
C LEU A 91 6.67 -4.20 9.31
N GLN A 92 7.63 -5.06 9.00
CA GLN A 92 7.40 -6.49 8.83
C GLN A 92 6.85 -7.10 10.12
N ARG A 93 7.48 -6.84 11.27
CA ARG A 93 7.01 -7.33 12.57
C ARG A 93 5.60 -6.84 12.88
N ALA A 94 5.29 -5.56 12.61
CA ALA A 94 3.96 -5.03 12.82
C ALA A 94 2.90 -5.74 11.95
N VAL A 95 3.24 -6.08 10.70
CA VAL A 95 2.37 -6.85 9.81
C VAL A 95 2.16 -8.28 10.29
N ASP A 96 3.20 -8.91 10.81
CA ASP A 96 3.14 -10.25 11.40
C ASP A 96 2.24 -10.27 12.66
N GLU A 97 2.24 -9.17 13.41
CA GLU A 97 1.34 -8.91 14.54
C GLU A 97 -0.10 -8.54 14.10
N GLY A 98 -0.38 -8.53 12.79
CA GLY A 98 -1.72 -8.31 12.21
C GLY A 98 -2.01 -6.86 11.78
N SER A 99 -1.04 -5.96 11.85
CA SER A 99 -1.21 -4.58 11.37
C SER A 99 -1.16 -4.51 9.85
N ARG A 100 -2.04 -3.73 9.21
CA ARG A 100 -1.94 -3.44 7.76
C ARG A 100 -1.74 -4.71 6.90
N PRO A 101 -2.60 -5.75 7.00
CA PRO A 101 -2.42 -7.01 6.29
C PRO A 101 -2.34 -6.84 4.76
N TRP A 102 -2.85 -5.72 4.24
CA TRP A 102 -2.71 -5.31 2.85
C TRP A 102 -1.24 -5.16 2.38
N ARG A 103 -0.27 -5.01 3.30
CA ARG A 103 1.17 -4.94 2.99
C ARG A 103 1.74 -6.23 2.40
N LEU A 104 1.01 -7.35 2.50
CA LEU A 104 1.41 -8.64 1.93
C LEU A 104 1.01 -8.81 0.46
N ASP A 105 0.15 -7.92 -0.06
CA ASP A 105 -0.30 -7.94 -1.45
C ASP A 105 0.30 -6.75 -2.22
N PRO A 106 1.06 -6.99 -3.31
CA PRO A 106 1.72 -5.92 -4.03
C PRO A 106 0.72 -4.96 -4.69
N SER A 107 -0.45 -5.44 -5.12
CA SER A 107 -1.47 -4.62 -5.76
C SER A 107 -2.18 -3.71 -4.76
N LEU A 108 -2.41 -4.18 -3.53
CA LEU A 108 -2.96 -3.33 -2.46
C LEU A 108 -1.94 -2.30 -1.98
N VAL A 109 -0.66 -2.66 -1.88
CA VAL A 109 0.42 -1.70 -1.57
C VAL A 109 0.50 -0.62 -2.64
N ALA A 110 0.47 -1.00 -3.91
CA ALA A 110 0.48 -0.07 -5.04
C ALA A 110 -0.69 0.92 -4.99
N GLN A 111 -1.91 0.44 -4.75
CA GLN A 111 -3.11 1.28 -4.62
C GLN A 111 -3.01 2.25 -3.44
N ALA A 112 -2.60 1.76 -2.27
CA ALA A 112 -2.43 2.60 -1.09
C ALA A 112 -1.38 3.70 -1.32
N PHE A 113 -0.29 3.37 -2.03
CA PHE A 113 0.77 4.33 -2.36
C PHE A 113 0.29 5.42 -3.32
N VAL A 114 -0.43 5.06 -4.40
CA VAL A 114 -0.96 6.09 -5.32
C VAL A 114 -2.06 6.93 -4.70
N ALA A 115 -2.86 6.34 -3.80
CA ALA A 115 -3.89 7.07 -3.06
C ALA A 115 -3.26 8.15 -2.17
N ASP A 116 -2.21 7.80 -1.41
CA ASP A 116 -1.49 8.75 -0.56
C ASP A 116 -0.78 9.83 -1.37
N ARG A 117 -0.10 9.44 -2.46
CA ARG A 117 0.74 10.35 -3.24
C ARG A 117 -0.03 11.26 -4.20
N PHE A 118 -0.99 10.70 -4.92
CA PHE A 118 -1.68 11.39 -6.02
C PHE A 118 -3.13 11.73 -5.68
N GLY A 119 -3.65 11.24 -4.53
CA GLY A 119 -5.04 11.45 -4.14
C GLY A 119 -6.04 10.59 -4.93
N TRP A 120 -5.57 9.55 -5.62
CA TRP A 120 -6.42 8.68 -6.43
C TRP A 120 -7.28 7.78 -5.55
N SER A 121 -8.58 7.72 -5.83
CA SER A 121 -9.53 6.93 -5.04
C SER A 121 -10.26 5.85 -5.85
N ASP A 122 -10.34 5.98 -7.19
CA ASP A 122 -11.00 4.99 -8.06
C ASP A 122 -9.96 4.29 -8.94
N THR A 123 -9.08 3.51 -8.31
CA THR A 123 -7.97 2.85 -9.01
C THR A 123 -8.27 1.41 -9.39
N GLU A 124 -7.59 0.92 -10.42
CA GLU A 124 -7.43 -0.50 -10.73
C GLU A 124 -5.94 -0.82 -10.75
N ALA A 125 -5.51 -1.84 -10.00
CA ALA A 125 -4.11 -2.28 -10.00
C ALA A 125 -3.98 -3.66 -10.62
N ARG A 126 -2.94 -3.82 -11.43
CA ARG A 126 -2.60 -5.07 -12.11
C ARG A 126 -1.12 -5.35 -11.98
N THR A 127 -0.79 -6.53 -11.47
CA THR A 127 0.58 -7.05 -11.49
C THR A 127 1.00 -7.31 -12.94
N ALA A 128 1.98 -6.55 -13.43
CA ALA A 128 2.57 -6.75 -14.75
C ALA A 128 3.68 -7.80 -14.70
N ASP A 129 4.49 -7.76 -13.64
CA ASP A 129 5.59 -8.67 -13.33
C ASP A 129 5.67 -8.88 -11.80
N PRO A 130 6.44 -9.87 -11.30
CA PRO A 130 6.52 -10.13 -9.85
C PRO A 130 6.90 -8.93 -8.98
N HIS A 131 7.61 -7.94 -9.54
CA HIS A 131 8.07 -6.74 -8.84
C HIS A 131 7.53 -5.44 -9.45
N THR A 132 6.52 -5.54 -10.32
CA THR A 132 5.99 -4.41 -11.08
C THR A 132 4.47 -4.42 -11.05
N VAL A 133 3.88 -3.31 -10.60
CA VAL A 133 2.43 -3.12 -10.61
C VAL A 133 2.09 -1.87 -11.40
N GLU A 134 1.19 -2.05 -12.36
CA GLU A 134 0.54 -0.95 -13.07
C GLU A 134 -0.73 -0.56 -12.30
N VAL A 135 -0.91 0.74 -12.09
CA VAL A 135 -2.10 1.30 -11.46
C VAL A 135 -2.72 2.32 -12.39
N THR A 136 -3.99 2.14 -12.69
CA THR A 136 -4.78 3.02 -13.54
C THR A 136 -5.82 3.75 -12.69
N ASP A 137 -5.86 5.08 -12.77
CA ASP A 137 -6.99 5.86 -12.27
C ASP A 137 -8.16 5.73 -13.25
N ARG A 138 -9.27 5.13 -12.82
CA ARG A 138 -10.45 4.95 -13.68
C ARG A 138 -11.22 6.26 -13.87
N THR A 139 -10.90 7.31 -13.12
CA THR A 139 -11.51 8.64 -13.25
C THR A 139 -11.11 9.34 -14.54
N ASP A 140 -9.81 9.35 -14.86
CA ASP A 140 -9.26 10.08 -16.02
C ASP A 140 -8.42 9.21 -16.97
N GLY A 141 -8.14 7.96 -16.58
CA GLY A 141 -7.34 7.01 -17.36
C GLY A 141 -5.83 7.17 -17.17
N SER A 142 -5.36 8.00 -16.23
CA SER A 142 -3.95 8.15 -15.89
C SER A 142 -3.35 6.82 -15.45
N ILE A 143 -2.11 6.54 -15.87
CA ILE A 143 -1.42 5.29 -15.53
C ILE A 143 -0.12 5.60 -14.78
N VAL A 144 0.14 4.80 -13.75
CA VAL A 144 1.40 4.79 -13.00
C VAL A 144 1.93 3.37 -12.96
N VAL A 145 3.20 3.19 -13.33
CA VAL A 145 3.92 1.92 -13.19
C VAL A 145 4.85 2.01 -11.99
N LEU A 146 4.66 1.12 -11.02
CA LEU A 146 5.41 1.06 -9.77
C LEU A 146 6.36 -0.13 -9.74
N GLN A 147 7.57 0.12 -9.25
CA GLN A 147 8.56 -0.91 -8.90
C GLN A 147 8.48 -1.21 -7.41
N LEU A 148 8.31 -2.48 -7.05
CA LEU A 148 8.20 -2.94 -5.66
C LEU A 148 9.29 -3.96 -5.33
N ARG A 149 9.56 -4.14 -4.03
CA ARG A 149 10.44 -5.19 -3.51
C ARG A 149 9.95 -5.73 -2.17
N GLN A 150 10.47 -6.89 -1.77
CA GLN A 150 10.28 -7.43 -0.41
C GLN A 150 11.58 -7.33 0.40
N PRO A 151 11.77 -6.26 1.19
CA PRO A 151 13.08 -5.93 1.76
C PRO A 151 13.53 -6.84 2.91
N VAL A 152 12.61 -7.56 3.58
CA VAL A 152 12.94 -8.34 4.79
C VAL A 152 12.93 -9.84 4.51
N ARG A 153 11.91 -10.33 3.80
CA ARG A 153 11.77 -11.73 3.42
C ARG A 153 11.00 -11.83 2.11
N GLU A 154 11.33 -12.83 1.31
CA GLU A 154 10.66 -13.12 0.04
C GLU A 154 9.43 -14.03 0.24
N GLY A 155 8.46 -13.95 -0.66
CA GLY A 155 7.30 -14.83 -0.72
C GLY A 155 6.02 -14.25 -0.10
N ALA A 156 4.99 -15.09 0.04
CA ALA A 156 3.63 -14.65 0.39
C ALA A 156 3.53 -13.89 1.73
N ASP A 157 4.44 -14.16 2.65
CA ASP A 157 4.45 -13.51 3.95
C ASP A 157 5.28 -12.22 3.95
N GLY A 158 6.09 -11.92 2.93
CA GLY A 158 6.94 -10.73 2.90
C GLY A 158 6.16 -9.43 2.67
N ILE A 159 6.49 -8.36 3.40
CA ILE A 159 5.93 -7.04 3.08
C ILE A 159 6.41 -6.55 1.72
N TRP A 160 5.53 -5.89 0.99
CA TRP A 160 5.86 -5.14 -0.21
C TRP A 160 6.11 -3.66 0.11
N VAL A 161 7.14 -3.11 -0.53
CA VAL A 161 7.53 -1.70 -0.42
C VAL A 161 7.77 -1.13 -1.82
N VAL A 162 7.21 0.04 -2.09
CA VAL A 162 7.43 0.75 -3.36
C VAL A 162 8.83 1.38 -3.35
N THR A 163 9.61 1.13 -4.38
CA THR A 163 10.98 1.63 -4.54
C THR A 163 11.07 2.82 -5.49
N GLY A 164 10.10 2.95 -6.40
CA GLY A 164 9.96 4.06 -7.33
C GLY A 164 8.85 3.77 -8.33
N GLY A 165 8.67 4.68 -9.27
CA GLY A 165 7.72 4.49 -10.35
C GLY A 165 7.81 5.58 -11.41
N VAL A 166 7.06 5.37 -12.47
CA VAL A 166 6.95 6.29 -13.61
C VAL A 166 5.48 6.53 -13.90
N ARG A 167 5.09 7.79 -14.06
CA ARG A 167 3.78 8.17 -14.56
C ARG A 167 3.78 8.15 -16.09
N ILE A 168 2.71 7.66 -16.69
CA ILE A 168 2.51 7.66 -18.14
C ILE A 168 1.35 8.62 -18.41
N ASP A 169 1.63 9.65 -19.20
CA ASP A 169 0.68 10.67 -19.67
C ASP A 169 0.22 10.38 -21.12
#